data_AF-A0A7W0ZWU0-F1
#
_entry.id   AF-A0A7W0ZWU0-F1
#
_cell.length_a   1.000
_cell.length_b   1.000
_cell.length_c   1.000
_cell.angle_alpha   90.00
_cell.angle_beta   90.00
_cell.angle_gamma   90.00
#
_symmetry.space_group_name_H-M   'P 1'
#
loop_
_entity.id
_entity.type
_entity.pdbx_description
1 polymer ?
#
loop_
_entity_poly.entity_id
_entity_poly.type
_entity_poly.pdbx_seq_one_letter_code
_entity_poly.pdbx_strand_id
1 'polypeptide(L)'
;MDTARATTPSSDPAAAAVGEITRRSKIRQELQSQLANTKVRVAQSSIEPGPSGVVVRVVIIGKAEAAQQLDKELRDTLVRFGEAEPRLSVWAVPDAKSLGALATRLDQLPPPVVVEPTRDLAHHTPTEVLELVQAAWPKR
;
A
#
# COMPACT_ATOMS: atom_id res chain seq x y z
N MET A 1 -3.83 -26.10 -39.02
CA MET A 1 -4.61 -26.77 -37.96
C MET A 1 -3.97 -26.43 -36.64
N ASP A 2 -4.53 -25.41 -36.01
CA ASP A 2 -4.21 -24.93 -34.67
C ASP A 2 -4.44 -25.98 -33.60
N THR A 3 -3.51 -26.09 -32.66
CA THR A 3 -3.83 -26.50 -31.28
C THR A 3 -3.23 -25.47 -30.34
N ALA A 4 -3.99 -24.40 -30.15
CA ALA A 4 -3.78 -23.44 -29.07
C ALA A 4 -3.96 -24.18 -27.74
N ARG A 5 -2.85 -24.38 -27.02
CA ARG A 5 -2.86 -24.84 -25.63
C ARG A 5 -3.39 -23.68 -24.77
N ALA A 6 -4.67 -23.73 -24.44
CA ALA A 6 -5.28 -22.81 -23.49
C ALA A 6 -4.65 -23.06 -22.10
N THR A 7 -3.77 -22.16 -21.68
CA THR A 7 -3.26 -22.11 -20.32
C THR A 7 -4.40 -21.63 -19.44
N THR A 8 -5.11 -22.54 -18.79
CA THR A 8 -6.12 -22.20 -17.78
C THR A 8 -5.40 -21.47 -16.64
N PRO A 9 -5.83 -20.25 -16.23
CA PRO A 9 -5.28 -19.60 -15.06
C PRO A 9 -5.58 -20.47 -13.84
N SER A 10 -4.53 -20.91 -13.14
CA SER A 10 -4.63 -21.69 -11.91
C SER A 10 -5.51 -20.94 -10.90
N SER A 11 -6.62 -21.57 -10.51
CA SER A 11 -7.61 -21.07 -9.54
C SER A 11 -7.21 -21.39 -8.09
N ASP A 12 -5.92 -21.55 -7.81
CA ASP A 12 -5.44 -21.83 -6.46
C ASP A 12 -5.39 -20.52 -5.63
N PRO A 13 -6.24 -20.37 -4.61
CA PRO A 13 -6.26 -19.17 -3.77
C PRO A 13 -4.93 -18.96 -3.03
N ALA A 14 -4.19 -20.03 -2.74
CA ALA A 14 -2.88 -19.93 -2.10
C ALA A 14 -1.83 -19.36 -3.07
N ALA A 15 -1.82 -19.80 -4.33
CA ALA A 15 -0.94 -19.27 -5.36
C ALA A 15 -1.22 -17.78 -5.64
N ALA A 16 -2.50 -17.39 -5.68
CA ALA A 16 -2.90 -15.99 -5.81
C ALA A 16 -2.43 -15.13 -4.63
N ALA A 17 -2.60 -15.62 -3.39
CA ALA A 17 -2.13 -14.92 -2.19
C ALA A 17 -0.61 -14.75 -2.16
N VAL A 18 0.16 -15.78 -2.53
CA VAL A 18 1.62 -15.72 -2.62
C VAL A 18 2.06 -14.73 -3.72
N GLY A 19 1.37 -14.72 -4.86
CA GLY A 19 1.60 -13.77 -5.93
C GLY A 19 1.41 -12.32 -5.47
N GLU A 20 0.34 -12.04 -4.71
CA GLU A 20 0.04 -10.72 -4.18
C GLU A 20 1.07 -10.26 -3.13
N ILE A 21 1.46 -11.14 -2.20
CA ILE A 21 2.51 -10.84 -1.21
C ILE A 21 3.83 -10.53 -1.91
N THR A 22 4.18 -11.31 -2.93
CA THR A 22 5.40 -11.11 -3.72
C THR A 22 5.38 -9.78 -4.45
N ARG A 23 4.25 -9.43 -5.08
CA ARG A 23 4.04 -8.14 -5.74
C ARG A 23 4.22 -6.98 -4.75
N ARG A 24 3.54 -7.01 -3.60
CA ARG A 24 3.64 -5.97 -2.57
C ARG A 24 5.07 -5.78 -2.06
N SER A 25 5.79 -6.90 -1.90
CA SER A 25 7.19 -6.89 -1.45
C SER A 25 8.11 -6.24 -2.49
N LYS A 26 7.91 -6.54 -3.78
CA LYS A 26 8.64 -5.89 -4.88
C LYS A 26 8.37 -4.40 -4.95
N ILE A 27 7.10 -3.97 -4.88
CA ILE A 27 6.73 -2.55 -4.87
C ILE A 27 7.44 -1.84 -3.72
N ARG A 28 7.38 -2.40 -2.51
CA ARG A 28 8.03 -1.81 -1.34
C ARG A 28 9.53 -1.65 -1.54
N GLN A 29 10.21 -2.70 -2.00
CA GLN A 29 11.66 -2.67 -2.25
C GLN A 29 12.04 -1.62 -3.29
N GLU A 30 11.29 -1.54 -4.40
CA GLU A 30 11.55 -0.57 -5.46
C GLU A 30 11.38 0.87 -4.96
N LEU A 31 10.27 1.17 -4.27
CA LEU A 31 10.02 2.49 -3.71
C LEU A 31 11.06 2.86 -2.64
N GLN A 32 11.45 1.92 -1.78
CA GLN A 32 12.51 2.15 -0.79
C GLN A 32 13.85 2.46 -1.47
N SER A 33 14.19 1.73 -2.53
CA SER A 33 15.39 1.98 -3.33
C SER A 33 15.34 3.35 -4.00
N GLN A 34 14.22 3.72 -4.61
CA GLN A 34 14.04 5.02 -5.27
C GLN A 34 14.15 6.18 -4.27
N LEU A 35 13.55 6.04 -3.09
CA LEU A 35 13.65 7.03 -2.00
C LEU A 35 15.07 7.12 -1.42
N ALA A 36 15.81 6.01 -1.35
CA ALA A 36 17.20 6.02 -0.88
C ALA A 36 18.15 6.68 -1.89
N ASN A 37 17.85 6.58 -3.19
CA ASN A 37 18.68 7.08 -4.27
C ASN A 37 18.26 8.46 -4.80
N THR A 38 17.20 9.06 -4.25
CA THR A 38 16.75 10.38 -4.68
C THR A 38 17.73 11.47 -4.25
N LYS A 39 17.84 12.53 -5.06
CA LYS A 39 18.68 13.71 -4.74
C LYS A 39 18.03 14.61 -3.70
N VAL A 40 16.74 14.41 -3.42
CA VAL A 40 15.97 15.21 -2.49
C VAL A 40 16.18 14.68 -1.08
N ARG A 41 16.29 15.57 -0.09
CA ARG A 41 16.43 15.15 1.31
C ARG A 41 15.09 14.65 1.85
N VAL A 42 14.91 13.33 1.93
CA VAL A 42 13.77 12.70 2.58
C VAL A 42 13.92 12.80 4.10
N ALA A 43 12.94 13.38 4.78
CA ALA A 43 12.90 13.45 6.25
C ALA A 43 12.20 12.24 6.86
N GLN A 44 11.10 11.82 6.25
CA GLN A 44 10.29 10.70 6.71
C GLN A 44 9.59 10.05 5.51
N SER A 45 9.45 8.73 5.56
CA SER A 45 8.62 7.99 4.62
C SER A 45 7.88 6.86 5.33
N SER A 46 6.67 6.57 4.87
CA SER A 46 5.92 5.37 5.21
C SER A 46 5.41 4.71 3.93
N ILE A 47 5.55 3.39 3.86
CA ILE A 47 5.05 2.55 2.77
C ILE A 47 4.27 1.43 3.42
N GLU A 48 2.94 1.53 3.36
CA GLU A 48 2.00 0.64 4.03
C GLU A 48 1.20 -0.14 2.97
N PRO A 49 1.16 -1.48 3.02
CA PRO A 49 0.21 -2.24 2.23
C PRO A 49 -1.20 -2.04 2.79
N GLY A 50 -2.13 -1.62 1.93
CA GLY A 50 -3.54 -1.45 2.24
C GLY A 50 -4.45 -2.44 1.50
N PRO A 51 -5.74 -2.50 1.84
CA PRO A 51 -6.72 -3.37 1.16
C PRO A 51 -6.95 -2.96 -0.30
N SER A 52 -6.71 -1.70 -0.66
CA SER A 52 -6.91 -1.16 -2.01
C SER A 52 -5.60 -0.84 -2.74
N GLY A 53 -4.48 -1.46 -2.34
CA GLY A 53 -3.16 -1.19 -2.92
C GLY A 53 -2.14 -0.66 -1.91
N VAL A 54 -1.11 0.04 -2.38
CA VAL A 54 -0.03 0.57 -1.53
C VAL A 54 -0.27 2.04 -1.18
N VAL A 55 -0.18 2.37 0.11
CA VAL A 55 -0.23 3.74 0.61
C VAL A 55 1.19 4.22 0.86
N VAL A 56 1.56 5.32 0.20
CA VAL A 56 2.90 5.90 0.28
C VAL A 56 2.80 7.34 0.78
N ARG A 57 3.51 7.63 1.86
CA ARG A 57 3.58 8.96 2.47
C ARG A 57 5.03 9.36 2.55
N VAL A 58 5.38 10.52 2.01
CA VAL A 58 6.77 11.00 1.99
C VAL A 58 6.80 12.47 2.40
N VAL A 59 7.69 12.80 3.32
CA VAL A 59 8.00 14.18 3.69
C VAL A 59 9.43 14.47 3.29
N ILE A 60 9.62 15.50 2.48
CA ILE A 60 10.93 15.98 2.04
C ILE A 60 11.24 17.34 2.64
N ILE A 61 12.54 17.64 2.81
CA ILE A 61 13.03 18.98 3.11
C ILE A 61 13.43 19.65 1.80
N GLY A 62 12.78 20.76 1.46
CA GLY A 62 13.07 21.52 0.26
C GLY A 62 11.86 22.28 -0.27
N LYS A 63 11.81 22.43 -1.60
CA LYS A 63 10.79 23.21 -2.29
C LYS A 63 9.63 22.34 -2.76
N ALA A 64 8.48 22.96 -2.98
CA ALA A 64 7.26 22.29 -3.44
C ALA A 64 7.44 21.59 -4.80
N GLU A 65 8.24 22.16 -5.70
CA GLU A 65 8.49 21.59 -7.03
C GLU A 65 9.21 20.25 -6.93
N ALA A 66 10.13 20.10 -5.96
CA ALA A 66 10.82 18.84 -5.72
C ALA A 66 9.85 17.75 -5.20
N ALA A 67 8.86 18.13 -4.39
CA ALA A 67 7.82 17.21 -3.92
C ALA A 67 6.91 16.78 -5.08
N GLN A 68 6.52 17.71 -5.96
CA GLN A 68 5.71 17.42 -7.14
C GLN A 68 6.43 16.48 -8.11
N GLN A 69 7.72 16.72 -8.36
CA GLN A 69 8.54 15.87 -9.21
C GLN A 69 8.68 14.46 -8.61
N LEU A 70 8.96 14.36 -7.31
CA LEU A 70 9.03 13.07 -6.62
C LEU A 70 7.66 12.36 -6.60
N ASP A 71 6.55 13.07 -6.41
CA ASP A 71 5.20 12.49 -6.50
C ASP A 71 4.98 11.83 -7.86
N LYS A 72 5.30 12.55 -8.94
CA LYS A 72 5.19 12.03 -10.30
C LYS A 72 6.03 10.78 -10.50
N GLU A 73 7.29 10.81 -10.09
CA GLU A 73 8.20 9.68 -10.27
C GLU A 73 7.75 8.42 -9.50
N LEU A 74 7.28 8.59 -8.26
CA LEU A 74 6.78 7.47 -7.45
C LEU A 74 5.44 6.94 -8.00
N ARG A 75 4.58 7.83 -8.50
CA ARG A 75 3.32 7.47 -9.15
C ARG A 75 3.57 6.68 -10.43
N ASP A 76 4.51 7.11 -11.27
CA ASP A 76 4.92 6.39 -12.48
C ASP A 76 5.44 4.99 -12.15
N THR A 77 6.24 4.85 -11.08
CA THR A 77 6.69 3.55 -10.58
C THR A 77 5.51 2.66 -10.18
N LEU A 78 4.55 3.18 -9.40
CA LEU A 78 3.38 2.43 -8.95
C LEU A 78 2.49 1.97 -10.12
N VAL A 79 2.28 2.83 -11.12
CA VAL A 79 1.53 2.49 -12.34
C VAL A 79 2.21 1.36 -13.12
N ARG A 80 3.55 1.31 -13.20
CA ARG A 80 4.28 0.20 -13.84
C ARG A 80 4.05 -1.15 -13.16
N PHE A 81 3.81 -1.14 -11.85
CA PHE A 81 3.42 -2.35 -11.12
C PHE A 81 1.93 -2.68 -11.28
N GLY A 82 1.14 -1.87 -11.99
CA GLY A 82 -0.28 -2.07 -12.19
C GLY A 82 -1.14 -1.59 -11.02
N GLU A 83 -0.69 -0.58 -10.26
CA GLU A 83 -1.55 0.15 -9.32
C GLU A 83 -2.28 1.24 -10.11
N ALA A 84 -3.60 1.08 -10.30
CA ALA A 84 -4.40 2.02 -11.09
C ALA A 84 -4.63 3.35 -10.35
N GLU A 85 -4.84 3.30 -9.04
CA GLU A 85 -5.10 4.48 -8.20
C GLU A 85 -4.17 4.50 -6.97
N PRO A 86 -2.87 4.78 -7.17
CA PRO A 86 -1.92 4.81 -6.06
C PRO A 86 -2.26 5.92 -5.06
N ARG A 87 -2.41 5.54 -3.79
CA ARG A 87 -2.60 6.46 -2.66
C ARG A 87 -1.25 7.01 -2.23
N LEU A 88 -0.79 8.02 -2.94
CA LEU A 88 0.49 8.68 -2.72
C LEU A 88 0.27 10.10 -2.18
N SER A 89 1.09 10.49 -1.21
CA SER A 89 1.15 11.88 -0.74
C SER A 89 2.60 12.26 -0.45
N VAL A 90 3.09 13.27 -1.17
CA VAL A 90 4.43 13.83 -0.99
C VAL A 90 4.31 15.28 -0.56
N TRP A 91 4.92 15.62 0.58
CA TRP A 91 4.91 16.97 1.13
C TRP A 91 6.31 17.53 1.22
N ALA A 92 6.45 18.81 0.87
CA ALA A 92 7.66 19.57 1.12
C ALA A 92 7.52 20.42 2.39
N VAL A 93 8.54 20.36 3.24
CA VAL A 93 8.76 21.30 4.32
C VAL A 93 10.00 22.12 4.03
N PRO A 94 10.03 23.42 4.37
CA PRO A 94 11.14 24.30 4.00
C PRO A 94 12.45 23.93 4.71
N ASP A 95 12.38 23.47 5.97
CA ASP A 95 13.53 23.03 6.74
C ASP A 95 13.16 21.99 7.83
N ALA A 96 14.17 21.39 8.46
CA ALA A 96 13.99 20.41 9.53
C ALA A 96 13.35 21.00 10.80
N LYS A 97 13.56 22.31 11.08
CA LYS A 97 12.98 22.96 12.26
C LYS A 97 11.47 23.08 12.12
N SER A 98 11.01 23.41 10.93
CA SER A 98 9.60 23.48 10.55
C SER A 98 8.92 22.12 10.69
N LEU A 99 9.62 21.04 10.35
CA LEU A 99 9.12 19.68 10.58
C LEU A 99 8.97 19.36 12.07
N GLY A 100 9.99 19.66 12.88
CA GLY A 100 9.92 19.47 14.34
C GLY A 100 8.79 20.29 14.99
N ALA A 101 8.61 21.53 14.54
CA ALA A 101 7.50 22.39 14.99
C ALA A 101 6.13 21.82 14.58
N LEU A 102 6.01 21.25 13.38
CA LEU A 102 4.79 20.58 12.92
C LEU A 102 4.49 19.34 13.75
N ALA A 103 5.50 18.47 13.97
CA ALA A 103 5.35 17.26 14.78
C ALA A 103 4.87 17.59 16.21
N THR A 104 5.51 18.58 16.84
CA THR A 104 5.14 19.04 18.19
C THR A 104 3.70 19.55 18.25
N ARG A 105 3.23 20.23 17.20
CA ARG A 105 1.83 20.69 17.14
C ARG A 105 0.84 19.57 16.91
N LEU A 106 1.21 18.55 16.13
CA LEU A 106 0.36 17.37 15.92
C LEU A 106 0.17 16.57 17.21
N ASP A 107 1.21 16.46 18.04
CA ASP A 107 1.12 15.82 19.36
C ASP A 107 0.18 16.56 20.33
N GLN A 108 -0.11 17.84 20.07
CA GLN A 108 -1.04 18.66 20.85
C GLN A 108 -2.49 18.55 20.34
N LEU A 109 -2.71 17.94 19.18
CA LEU A 109 -4.06 17.73 18.67
C LEU A 109 -4.71 16.55 19.40
N PRO A 110 -6.01 16.64 19.76
CA PRO A 110 -6.73 15.49 20.26
C PRO A 110 -6.70 14.36 19.20
N PRO A 111 -6.58 13.09 19.63
CA PRO A 111 -6.51 11.97 18.69
C PRO A 111 -7.75 11.98 17.79
N PRO A 112 -7.61 11.61 16.50
CA PRO A 112 -8.72 11.59 15.58
C PRO A 112 -9.81 10.68 16.13
N VAL A 113 -11.06 11.17 16.11
CA VAL A 113 -12.23 10.36 16.45
C VAL A 113 -12.33 9.26 15.40
N VAL A 114 -11.84 8.07 15.74
CA VAL A 114 -12.05 6.88 14.93
C VAL A 114 -13.52 6.53 15.08
N VAL A 115 -14.32 6.87 14.08
CA VAL A 115 -15.68 6.33 13.96
C VAL A 115 -15.50 4.83 13.72
N GLU A 116 -15.83 4.00 14.71
CA GLU A 116 -15.88 2.55 14.50
C GLU A 116 -16.71 2.28 13.25
N PRO A 117 -16.22 1.50 12.28
CA PRO A 117 -17.07 1.09 11.17
C PRO A 117 -18.25 0.34 11.78
N THR A 118 -19.46 0.89 11.60
CA THR A 118 -20.70 0.24 11.98
C THR A 118 -20.66 -1.17 11.41
N ARG A 119 -20.47 -2.17 12.27
CA ARG A 119 -20.55 -3.57 11.87
C ARG A 119 -22.00 -3.82 11.50
N ASP A 120 -22.31 -3.73 10.23
CA ASP A 120 -23.54 -4.29 9.69
C ASP A 120 -23.39 -5.81 9.79
N LEU A 121 -23.77 -6.36 10.95
CA LEU A 121 -23.76 -7.79 11.24
C LEU A 121 -24.92 -8.44 10.48
N ALA A 122 -24.81 -8.52 9.16
CA ALA A 122 -25.60 -9.41 8.33
C ALA A 122 -24.67 -10.43 7.66
N HIS A 123 -23.88 -11.15 8.47
CA HIS A 123 -23.20 -12.35 8.02
C HIS A 123 -24.21 -13.51 8.01
N HIS A 124 -25.00 -13.60 6.95
CA HIS A 124 -25.44 -14.90 6.47
C HIS A 124 -24.22 -15.61 5.91
N THR A 125 -23.44 -16.29 6.76
CA THR A 125 -22.48 -17.30 6.30
C THR A 125 -23.34 -18.44 5.74
N PRO A 126 -23.33 -18.73 4.43
CA PRO A 126 -23.95 -19.95 3.94
C PRO A 126 -23.19 -21.11 4.57
N THR A 127 -23.91 -22.02 5.23
CA THR A 127 -23.39 -23.22 5.91
C THR A 127 -22.34 -23.98 5.07
N GLU A 128 -22.47 -23.90 3.74
CA GLU A 128 -21.57 -24.47 2.73
C GLU A 128 -20.10 -24.03 2.86
N VAL A 129 -19.81 -22.78 3.24
CA VAL A 129 -18.43 -22.30 3.38
C VAL A 129 -17.75 -22.91 4.61
N LEU A 130 -18.52 -23.15 5.67
CA LEU A 130 -18.01 -23.67 6.93
C LEU A 130 -17.68 -25.17 6.81
N GLU A 131 -18.45 -25.92 6.04
CA GLU A 131 -18.18 -27.31 5.69
C GLU A 131 -16.93 -27.46 4.82
N LEU A 132 -16.75 -26.58 3.83
CA LEU A 132 -15.58 -26.60 2.95
C LEU A 132 -14.27 -26.34 3.71
N VAL A 133 -14.31 -25.43 4.69
CA VAL A 133 -13.16 -25.12 5.54
C VAL A 133 -12.84 -26.27 6.51
N GLN A 134 -13.84 -26.95 7.07
CA GLN A 134 -13.61 -28.11 7.94
C GLN A 134 -13.08 -29.33 7.18
N ALA A 135 -13.55 -29.55 5.94
CA ALA A 135 -13.03 -30.61 5.09
C ALA A 135 -11.56 -30.38 4.67
N ALA A 136 -11.18 -29.11 4.45
CA ALA A 136 -9.82 -28.75 4.08
C ALA A 136 -8.81 -28.78 5.26
N TRP A 137 -9.28 -28.74 6.51
CA TRP A 137 -8.44 -28.78 7.71
C TRP A 137 -9.01 -29.75 8.77
N PRO A 138 -8.80 -31.08 8.59
CA PRO A 138 -9.18 -32.04 9.61
C PRO A 138 -8.32 -31.81 10.86
N LYS A 139 -8.98 -31.54 11.99
CA LYS A 139 -8.33 -31.48 13.30
C LYS A 139 -7.74 -32.86 13.60
N ARG A 140 -6.44 -32.92 13.87
CA ARG A 140 -5.77 -34.13 14.38
C ARG A 140 -6.31 -34.50 15.76
#